data_AF-A0A3M8FSV7-F1
#
_entry.id   AF-A0A3M8FSV7-F1
#
_cell.length_a   1.000
_cell.length_b   1.000
_cell.length_c   1.000
_cell.angle_alpha   90.00
_cell.angle_beta   90.00
_cell.angle_gamma   90.00
#
_symmetry.space_group_name_H-M   'P 1'
#
loop_
_entity.id
_entity.type
_entity.pdbx_description
1 polymer ?
#
loop_
_entity_poly.entity_id
_entity_poly.type
_entity_poly.pdbx_seq_one_letter_code
_entity_poly.pdbx_strand_id
1 'polypeptide(L)'
;MLELAPLIRRRLQYKLSGHDRRLFDTQDLLSTILRRVDAMIAKGTLRATTDRELISLVLTMLDNTLIDRHRLMQRIKRLEADDRVWASWVRIHERPDDEKIAIDTVTELFDSIESADDRLMLSLRLGGASHSMIAEILEISPAACRQRWVSLKREISAMQPKQMDSGI
;
A
#
# COMPACT_ATOMS: atom_id res chain seq x y z
N MET A 1 14.69 14.02 -23.66
CA MET A 1 14.21 13.33 -22.44
C MET A 1 14.85 13.82 -21.13
N LEU A 2 16.06 14.39 -21.12
CA LEU A 2 16.76 14.82 -19.88
C LEU A 2 16.05 15.94 -19.06
N GLU A 3 15.11 16.69 -19.64
CA GLU A 3 14.45 17.81 -18.93
C GLU A 3 13.20 17.43 -18.11
N LEU A 4 12.66 16.22 -18.26
CA LEU A 4 11.42 15.85 -17.57
C LEU A 4 11.62 15.62 -16.07
N ALA A 5 12.74 15.01 -15.69
CA ALA A 5 13.02 14.63 -14.30
C ALA A 5 13.13 15.85 -13.36
N PRO A 6 13.83 16.95 -13.71
CA PRO A 6 13.82 18.17 -12.90
C PRO A 6 12.42 18.78 -12.72
N LEU A 7 11.59 18.79 -13.76
CA LEU A 7 10.22 19.31 -13.71
C LEU A 7 9.34 18.46 -12.78
N ILE A 8 9.42 17.13 -12.89
CA ILE A 8 8.70 16.19 -12.02
C ILE A 8 9.13 16.36 -10.56
N ARG A 9 10.45 16.41 -10.30
CA ARG A 9 10.99 16.63 -8.94
C ARG A 9 10.46 17.92 -8.35
N ARG A 10 10.51 19.03 -9.09
CA ARG A 10 10.00 20.33 -8.65
C ARG A 10 8.50 20.29 -8.37
N ARG A 11 7.70 19.65 -9.24
CA ARG A 11 6.25 19.46 -9.04
C ARG A 11 5.96 18.65 -7.77
N LEU A 12 6.68 17.55 -7.55
CA LEU A 12 6.54 16.70 -6.37
C LEU A 12 6.90 17.45 -5.09
N GLN A 13 7.96 18.26 -5.12
CA GLN A 13 8.33 19.12 -3.99
C GLN A 13 7.18 20.07 -3.62
N TYR A 14 6.50 20.69 -4.58
CA TYR A 14 5.38 21.58 -4.24
C TYR A 14 4.12 20.86 -3.77
N LYS A 15 3.88 19.62 -4.22
CA LYS A 15 2.64 18.88 -3.90
C LYS A 15 2.73 17.97 -2.68
N LEU A 16 3.92 17.47 -2.34
CA LEU A 16 4.11 16.58 -1.20
C LEU A 16 4.50 17.38 0.04
N SER A 17 3.71 17.22 1.11
CA SER A 17 4.06 17.74 2.43
C SER A 17 5.29 17.03 2.99
N GLY A 18 5.98 17.61 3.98
CA GLY A 18 7.21 17.02 4.53
C GLY A 18 7.05 15.58 5.05
N HIS A 19 5.85 15.22 5.52
CA HIS A 19 5.52 13.85 5.94
C HIS A 19 5.32 12.91 4.74
N ASP A 20 4.62 13.37 3.69
CA ASP A 20 4.38 12.55 2.49
C ASP A 20 5.69 12.28 1.72
N ARG A 21 6.66 13.20 1.77
CA ARG A 21 7.99 13.01 1.14
C ARG A 21 8.82 11.89 1.76
N ARG A 22 8.59 11.55 3.03
CA ARG A 22 9.24 10.39 3.68
C ARG A 22 8.64 9.06 3.24
N LEU A 23 7.35 9.08 2.89
CA LEU A 23 6.59 7.88 2.54
C LEU A 23 6.65 7.57 1.05
N PHE A 24 7.05 8.54 0.22
CA PHE A 24 7.15 8.37 -1.21
C PHE A 24 8.54 8.69 -1.71
N ASP A 25 9.27 7.65 -2.13
CA ASP A 25 10.47 7.87 -2.91
C ASP A 25 10.09 8.51 -4.26
N THR A 26 10.68 9.67 -4.51
CA THR A 26 10.53 10.42 -5.76
C THR A 26 11.07 9.62 -6.95
N GLN A 27 12.09 8.79 -6.74
CA GLN A 27 12.68 7.94 -7.77
C GLN A 27 11.73 6.79 -8.17
N ASP A 28 11.02 6.20 -7.20
CA ASP A 28 10.02 5.16 -7.48
C ASP A 28 8.82 5.68 -8.25
N LEU A 29 8.33 6.87 -7.86
CA LEU A 29 7.24 7.53 -8.58
C LEU A 29 7.66 7.81 -10.03
N LEU A 30 8.86 8.35 -10.24
CA LEU A 30 9.38 8.59 -11.58
C LEU A 30 9.48 7.30 -12.39
N SER A 31 10.05 6.24 -11.80
CA SER A 31 10.19 4.93 -12.44
C SER A 31 8.84 4.32 -12.82
N THR A 32 7.84 4.46 -11.95
CA THR A 32 6.47 4.00 -12.20
C THR A 32 5.86 4.72 -13.40
N ILE A 33 6.03 6.04 -13.47
CA ILE A 33 5.48 6.83 -14.58
C ILE A 33 6.20 6.52 -15.89
N LEU A 34 7.53 6.41 -15.87
CA LEU A 34 8.31 6.04 -17.06
C LEU A 34 7.87 4.67 -17.60
N ARG A 35 7.74 3.65 -16.75
CA ARG A 35 7.24 2.32 -17.15
C ARG A 35 5.86 2.39 -17.79
N ARG A 36 4.96 3.26 -17.31
CA ARG A 36 3.63 3.43 -17.91
C ARG A 36 3.70 4.11 -19.27
N VAL A 37 4.57 5.11 -19.42
CA VAL A 37 4.81 5.76 -20.72
C VAL A 37 5.40 4.75 -21.70
N ASP A 38 6.40 3.98 -21.29
CA ASP A 38 7.02 2.92 -22.10
C ASP A 38 5.97 1.90 -22.56
N ALA A 39 5.06 1.50 -21.65
CA ALA A 39 3.96 0.60 -21.99
C ALA A 39 2.95 1.22 -22.99
N MET A 40 2.71 2.54 -22.95
CA MET A 40 1.87 3.23 -23.94
C MET A 40 2.56 3.30 -25.30
N ILE A 41 3.87 3.55 -25.32
CA ILE A 41 4.69 3.55 -26.54
C ILE A 41 4.66 2.15 -27.17
N ALA A 42 4.95 1.11 -26.38
CA ALA A 42 4.96 -0.28 -26.85
C ALA A 42 3.61 -0.72 -27.44
N LYS A 43 2.50 -0.17 -26.94
CA LYS A 43 1.14 -0.45 -27.43
C LYS A 43 0.68 0.47 -28.57
N GLY A 44 1.48 1.47 -28.95
CA GLY A 44 1.08 2.48 -29.95
C GLY A 44 -0.09 3.37 -29.51
N THR A 45 -0.33 3.51 -28.21
CA THR A 45 -1.46 4.29 -27.65
C THR A 45 -1.06 5.69 -27.20
N LEU A 46 0.24 6.02 -27.21
CA LEU A 46 0.72 7.37 -26.93
C LEU A 46 0.30 8.32 -28.07
N ARG A 47 -0.56 9.30 -27.75
CA ARG A 47 -1.07 10.29 -28.72
C ARG A 47 -0.37 11.64 -28.69
N ALA A 48 0.62 11.83 -27.81
CA ALA A 48 1.34 13.09 -27.72
C ALA A 48 2.18 13.30 -28.98
N THR A 49 1.90 14.37 -29.71
CA THR A 49 2.58 14.75 -30.96
C THR A 49 3.64 15.82 -30.75
N THR A 50 3.61 16.50 -29.59
CA THR A 50 4.59 17.52 -29.21
C THR A 50 5.17 17.26 -27.81
N ASP A 51 6.36 17.79 -27.54
CA ASP A 51 6.99 17.70 -26.22
C ASP A 51 6.09 18.28 -25.11
N ARG A 52 5.36 19.36 -25.41
CA ARG A 52 4.43 19.99 -24.47
C ARG A 52 3.27 19.04 -24.12
N GLU A 53 2.73 18.33 -25.11
CA GLU A 53 1.68 17.33 -24.90
C GLU A 53 2.20 16.14 -24.07
N LEU A 54 3.42 15.69 -24.34
CA LEU A 54 4.06 14.61 -23.58
C LEU A 54 4.28 15.00 -22.12
N ILE A 55 4.81 16.20 -21.87
CA ILE A 55 5.00 16.73 -20.51
C ILE A 55 3.65 16.83 -19.79
N SER A 56 2.62 17.36 -20.46
CA SER A 56 1.28 17.47 -19.89
C SER A 56 0.73 16.11 -19.48
N LEU A 57 0.81 15.11 -20.37
CA LEU A 57 0.39 13.74 -20.09
C LEU A 57 1.12 13.17 -18.87
N VAL A 58 2.44 13.28 -18.83
CA VAL A 58 3.26 12.77 -17.73
C VAL A 58 2.89 13.43 -16.40
N LEU A 59 2.69 14.75 -16.39
CA LEU A 59 2.26 15.47 -15.18
C LEU A 59 0.85 15.05 -14.75
N THR A 60 -0.07 14.78 -15.68
CA THR A 60 -1.40 14.23 -15.35
C THR A 60 -1.29 12.82 -14.76
N MET A 61 -0.46 11.94 -15.33
CA MET A 61 -0.25 10.60 -14.80
C MET A 61 0.37 10.64 -13.40
N LEU A 62 1.30 11.57 -13.16
CA LEU A 62 1.88 11.83 -11.86
C LEU A 62 0.82 12.27 -10.85
N ASP A 63 0.01 13.27 -11.21
CA ASP A 63 -1.06 13.79 -10.35
C ASP A 63 -2.08 12.68 -9.99
N ASN A 64 -2.49 11.86 -10.96
CA ASN A 64 -3.37 10.71 -10.70
C ASN A 64 -2.72 9.68 -9.77
N THR A 65 -1.45 9.37 -9.98
CA THR A 65 -0.71 8.41 -9.13
C THR A 65 -0.59 8.91 -7.69
N LEU A 66 -0.37 10.22 -7.50
CA LEU A 66 -0.36 10.85 -6.18
C LEU A 66 -1.73 10.80 -5.51
N ILE A 67 -2.81 11.07 -6.25
CA ILE A 67 -4.18 10.97 -5.74
C ILE A 67 -4.49 9.54 -5.29
N ASP A 68 -4.16 8.54 -6.11
CA ASP A 68 -4.41 7.14 -5.80
C ASP A 68 -3.62 6.69 -4.56
N ARG A 69 -2.35 7.07 -4.46
CA ARG A 69 -1.54 6.79 -3.27
C ARG A 69 -2.03 7.52 -2.04
N HIS A 70 -2.46 8.78 -2.15
CA HIS A 70 -3.06 9.51 -1.03
C HIS A 70 -4.36 8.86 -0.58
N ARG A 71 -5.23 8.42 -1.50
CA ARG A 71 -6.44 7.67 -1.18
C ARG A 71 -6.13 6.35 -0.49
N LEU A 72 -5.12 5.62 -0.98
CA LEU A 72 -4.65 4.40 -0.35
C LEU A 72 -4.13 4.68 1.07
N MET A 73 -3.31 5.70 1.27
CA MET A 73 -2.86 6.11 2.60
C MET A 73 -3.99 6.54 3.52
N GLN A 74 -4.97 7.30 3.02
CA GLN A 74 -6.14 7.67 3.82
C GLN A 74 -6.97 6.44 4.18
N ARG A 75 -7.07 5.47 3.27
CA ARG A 75 -7.70 4.17 3.56
C ARG A 75 -6.91 3.42 4.63
N ILE A 76 -5.58 3.33 4.51
CA ILE A 76 -4.71 2.72 5.53
C ILE A 76 -4.87 3.45 6.86
N LYS A 77 -4.74 4.78 6.91
CA LYS A 77 -4.92 5.59 8.13
C LYS A 77 -6.30 5.42 8.77
N ARG A 78 -7.37 5.28 7.98
CA ARG A 78 -8.70 4.97 8.50
C ARG A 78 -8.75 3.55 9.08
N LEU A 79 -8.11 2.59 8.42
CA LEU A 79 -7.96 1.23 8.93
C LEU A 79 -7.11 1.20 10.22
N GLU A 80 -6.06 2.02 10.31
CA GLU A 80 -5.21 2.18 11.50
C GLU A 80 -5.90 2.90 12.66
N ALA A 81 -6.76 3.88 12.38
CA ALA A 81 -7.52 4.61 13.40
C ALA A 81 -8.57 3.69 14.07
N ASP A 82 -9.14 2.75 13.31
CA ASP A 82 -10.02 1.70 13.84
C ASP A 82 -9.25 0.54 14.50
N ASP A 83 -7.95 0.37 14.23
CA ASP A 83 -7.15 -0.76 14.69
C ASP A 83 -5.71 -0.40 15.13
N ARG A 84 -5.57 0.11 16.37
CA ARG A 84 -4.28 0.46 17.00
C ARG A 84 -3.27 -0.71 17.05
N VAL A 85 -3.77 -1.95 17.14
CA VAL A 85 -2.95 -3.16 17.19
C VAL A 85 -2.35 -3.49 15.83
N TRP A 86 -3.08 -3.24 14.74
CA TRP A 86 -2.59 -3.45 13.38
C TRP A 86 -1.60 -2.38 12.95
N ALA A 87 -1.88 -1.12 13.32
CA ALA A 87 -0.97 0.00 13.10
C ALA A 87 0.37 -0.16 13.82
N SER A 88 0.40 -0.90 14.94
CA SER A 88 1.61 -1.30 15.65
C SER A 88 2.42 -2.32 14.85
N TRP A 89 1.76 -3.38 14.34
CA TRP A 89 2.42 -4.42 13.55
C TRP A 89 3.04 -3.87 12.26
N VAL A 90 2.30 -3.06 11.50
CA VAL A 90 2.83 -2.42 10.27
C VAL A 90 4.02 -1.52 10.59
N ARG A 91 3.95 -0.70 11.66
CA ARG A 91 5.06 0.19 12.07
C ARG A 91 6.33 -0.54 12.50
N ILE A 92 6.21 -1.72 13.11
CA ILE A 92 7.39 -2.53 13.50
C ILE A 92 8.13 -3.02 12.25
N HIS A 93 7.40 -3.30 11.16
CA HIS A 93 7.94 -3.87 9.92
C HIS A 93 8.19 -2.83 8.81
N GLU A 94 7.79 -1.58 9.00
CA GLU A 94 8.08 -0.43 8.10
C GLU A 94 9.53 0.09 8.19
N ARG A 95 10.46 -0.64 8.83
CA ARG A 95 11.88 -0.25 8.76
C ARG A 95 12.37 -0.44 7.31
N PRO A 96 12.84 0.63 6.65
CA PRO A 96 13.03 0.65 5.19
C PRO A 96 14.18 -0.22 4.66
N ASP A 97 15.01 -0.79 5.54
CA ASP A 97 16.25 -1.47 5.12
C ASP A 97 16.09 -2.97 4.83
N ASP A 98 14.90 -3.57 5.00
CA ASP A 98 14.77 -5.03 4.81
C ASP A 98 13.38 -5.46 4.29
N GLU A 99 13.10 -5.10 3.04
CA GLU A 99 11.90 -5.54 2.29
C GLU A 99 11.72 -7.07 2.32
N LYS A 100 12.84 -7.81 2.31
CA LYS A 100 12.83 -9.26 2.40
C LYS A 100 12.26 -9.75 3.74
N ILE A 101 12.68 -9.15 4.86
CA ILE A 101 12.14 -9.49 6.19
C ILE A 101 10.64 -9.22 6.23
N ALA A 102 10.17 -8.10 5.68
CA ALA A 102 8.74 -7.80 5.64
C ALA A 102 7.94 -8.86 4.84
N ILE A 103 8.46 -9.32 3.70
CA ILE A 103 7.83 -10.38 2.89
C ILE A 103 7.83 -11.72 3.64
N ASP A 104 8.95 -12.09 4.25
CA ASP A 104 9.09 -13.34 5.00
C ASP A 104 8.15 -13.34 6.23
N THR A 105 8.07 -12.25 6.99
CA THR A 105 7.12 -12.12 8.12
C THR A 105 5.66 -12.21 7.66
N VAL A 106 5.29 -11.55 6.56
CA VAL A 106 3.92 -11.66 6.02
C VAL A 106 3.64 -13.11 5.67
N THR A 107 4.57 -13.80 5.00
CA THR A 107 4.41 -15.21 4.60
C THR A 107 4.23 -16.12 5.82
N GLU A 108 5.08 -15.98 6.84
CA GLU A 108 4.97 -16.72 8.11
C GLU A 108 3.62 -16.49 8.81
N LEU A 109 3.12 -15.25 8.80
CA LEU A 109 1.82 -14.92 9.36
C LEU A 109 0.66 -15.59 8.61
N PHE A 110 0.74 -15.64 7.29
CA PHE A 110 -0.28 -16.36 6.49
C PHE A 110 -0.23 -17.86 6.77
N ASP A 111 0.96 -18.44 6.90
CA ASP A 111 1.15 -19.86 7.18
C ASP A 111 0.70 -20.24 8.60
N SER A 112 0.77 -19.32 9.57
CA SER A 112 0.33 -19.56 10.94
C SER A 112 -1.20 -19.56 11.14
N ILE A 113 -1.97 -19.07 10.16
CA ILE A 113 -3.43 -19.07 10.21
C ILE A 113 -3.93 -20.34 9.55
N GLU A 114 -4.46 -21.29 10.32
CA GLU A 114 -4.90 -22.59 9.80
C GLU A 114 -6.08 -22.47 8.82
N SER A 115 -7.04 -21.61 9.15
CA SER A 115 -8.29 -21.44 8.43
C SER A 115 -8.12 -20.69 7.10
N ALA A 116 -8.53 -21.33 6.01
CA ALA A 116 -8.44 -20.74 4.67
C ALA A 116 -9.30 -19.47 4.52
N ASP A 117 -10.47 -19.43 5.13
CA ASP A 117 -11.34 -18.25 5.17
C ASP A 117 -10.70 -17.09 5.92
N ASP A 118 -9.96 -17.37 6.99
CA ASP A 118 -9.30 -16.35 7.80
C ASP A 118 -8.06 -15.81 7.09
N ARG A 119 -7.31 -16.67 6.38
CA ARG A 119 -6.27 -16.24 5.43
C ARG A 119 -6.86 -15.35 4.33
N LEU A 120 -7.98 -15.75 3.72
CA LEU A 120 -8.65 -14.97 2.68
C LEU A 120 -9.16 -13.63 3.24
N MET A 121 -9.78 -13.64 4.43
CA MET A 121 -10.21 -12.43 5.13
C MET A 121 -9.03 -11.49 5.37
N LEU A 122 -7.90 -12.00 5.89
CA LEU A 122 -6.70 -11.20 6.12
C LEU A 122 -6.16 -10.60 4.82
N SER A 123 -6.04 -11.40 3.75
CA SER A 123 -5.61 -10.93 2.43
C SER A 123 -6.50 -9.82 1.89
N LEU A 124 -7.83 -9.99 1.95
CA LEU A 124 -8.80 -9.00 1.50
C LEU A 124 -8.74 -7.73 2.36
N ARG A 125 -8.56 -7.85 3.68
CA ARG A 125 -8.40 -6.70 4.58
C ARG A 125 -7.10 -5.95 4.31
N LEU A 126 -6.00 -6.64 4.03
CA LEU A 126 -4.73 -6.06 3.58
C LEU A 126 -4.86 -5.34 2.23
N GLY A 127 -5.64 -5.90 1.31
CA GLY A 127 -6.07 -5.24 0.07
C GLY A 127 -7.07 -4.09 0.28
N GLY A 128 -7.44 -3.81 1.54
CA GLY A 128 -8.32 -2.72 1.95
C GLY A 128 -9.82 -3.03 1.85
N ALA A 129 -10.24 -4.22 1.43
CA ALA A 129 -11.65 -4.58 1.26
C ALA A 129 -12.49 -4.30 2.52
N SER A 130 -13.76 -3.91 2.30
CA SER A 130 -14.68 -3.63 3.40
C SER A 130 -15.21 -4.93 4.02
N HIS A 131 -15.64 -4.89 5.29
CA HIS A 131 -16.26 -6.06 5.92
C HIS A 131 -17.53 -6.53 5.19
N SER A 132 -18.30 -5.62 4.57
CA SER A 132 -19.49 -6.01 3.79
C SER A 132 -19.12 -6.81 2.55
N MET A 133 -18.09 -6.39 1.81
CA MET A 133 -17.59 -7.12 0.63
C MET A 133 -17.01 -8.48 1.02
N ILE A 134 -16.26 -8.55 2.12
CA ILE A 134 -15.70 -9.81 2.62
C ILE A 134 -16.82 -10.75 3.08
N ALA A 135 -17.83 -10.22 3.77
CA ALA A 135 -18.97 -11.00 4.22
C ALA A 135 -19.73 -11.63 3.04
N GLU A 136 -19.90 -10.89 1.94
CA GLU A 136 -20.48 -11.41 0.70
C GLU A 136 -19.63 -12.53 0.09
N ILE A 137 -18.30 -12.35 -0.01
CA ILE A 137 -17.38 -13.35 -0.56
C ILE A 137 -17.35 -14.63 0.28
N LEU A 138 -17.38 -14.50 1.59
CA LEU A 138 -17.36 -15.63 2.54
C LEU A 138 -18.76 -16.20 2.82
N GLU A 139 -19.81 -15.67 2.18
CA GLU A 139 -21.20 -16.06 2.38
C GLU A 139 -21.65 -16.03 3.86
N ILE A 140 -21.14 -15.06 4.63
CA ILE A 140 -21.50 -14.84 6.04
C ILE A 140 -22.18 -13.49 6.24
N SER A 141 -22.82 -13.30 7.39
CA SER A 141 -23.38 -11.97 7.71
C SER A 141 -22.27 -10.94 7.98
N PRO A 142 -22.49 -9.64 7.70
CA PRO A 142 -21.54 -8.59 8.04
C PRO A 142 -21.20 -8.53 9.54
N ALA A 143 -22.15 -8.92 10.42
CA ALA A 143 -21.91 -9.01 11.85
C ALA A 143 -20.95 -10.16 12.20
N ALA A 144 -21.18 -11.34 11.62
CA ALA A 144 -20.29 -12.50 11.78
C ALA A 144 -18.88 -12.20 11.23
N CYS A 145 -18.78 -11.54 10.06
CA CYS A 145 -17.49 -11.11 9.50
C CYS A 145 -16.71 -10.21 10.46
N ARG A 146 -17.38 -9.21 11.06
CA ARG A 146 -16.74 -8.32 12.06
C ARG A 146 -16.29 -9.08 13.31
N GLN A 147 -17.11 -9.99 13.82
CA GLN A 147 -16.75 -10.81 14.98
C GLN A 147 -15.56 -11.72 14.67
N ARG A 148 -15.58 -12.36 13.51
CA ARG A 148 -14.49 -13.21 13.00
C ARG A 148 -13.19 -12.43 12.85
N TRP A 149 -13.25 -11.20 12.30
CA TRP A 149 -12.10 -10.30 12.22
C TRP A 149 -11.51 -9.95 13.60
N VAL A 150 -12.37 -9.73 14.60
CA VAL A 150 -11.91 -9.47 15.98
C VAL A 150 -11.20 -10.69 16.57
N SER A 151 -11.74 -11.90 16.37
CA SER A 151 -11.09 -13.13 16.83
C SER A 151 -9.75 -13.36 16.14
N LEU A 152 -9.70 -13.24 14.82
CA LEU A 152 -8.48 -13.40 14.03
C LEU A 152 -7.38 -12.43 14.49
N LYS A 153 -7.72 -11.16 14.74
CA LYS A 153 -6.75 -10.19 15.30
C LYS A 153 -6.19 -10.61 16.65
N ARG A 154 -7.02 -11.19 17.53
CA ARG A 154 -6.56 -11.67 18.85
C ARG A 154 -5.59 -12.82 18.70
N GLU A 155 -5.88 -13.76 17.79
CA GLU A 155 -5.00 -14.88 17.47
C GLU A 155 -3.65 -14.40 16.94
N ILE A 156 -3.66 -13.53 15.93
CA ILE A 156 -2.45 -12.92 15.36
C ILE A 156 -1.64 -12.17 16.44
N SER A 157 -2.32 -11.45 17.33
CA SER A 157 -1.65 -10.72 18.41
C SER A 157 -1.00 -11.66 19.42
N ALA A 158 -1.58 -12.83 19.66
CA ALA A 158 -1.03 -13.86 20.54
C ALA A 158 0.14 -14.61 19.89
N MET A 159 0.18 -14.69 18.56
CA MET A 159 1.27 -15.29 17.79
C MET A 159 2.51 -14.40 17.73
N GLN A 160 2.41 -13.11 18.07
CA GLN A 160 3.61 -12.28 18.17
C GLN A 160 4.55 -12.90 19.21
N PRO A 161 5.79 -13.26 18.84
CA PRO A 161 6.78 -13.61 19.84
C PRO A 161 6.88 -12.43 20.78
N LYS A 162 6.71 -12.67 22.09
CA LYS A 162 7.13 -11.72 23.12
C LYS A 162 8.52 -11.27 22.71
N GLN A 163 8.66 -10.01 22.29
CA GLN A 163 9.97 -9.47 21.99
C GLN A 163 10.85 -9.81 23.18
N MET A 164 11.95 -10.50 22.86
CA MET A 164 13.04 -10.84 23.74
C MET A 164 13.15 -9.78 24.83
N ASP A 165 12.97 -10.21 26.09
CA ASP A 165 13.61 -9.55 27.21
C ASP A 165 15.04 -9.32 26.77
N SER A 166 15.29 -8.09 26.36
CA SER A 166 16.62 -7.59 26.08
C SER A 166 17.20 -7.47 27.47
N GLY A 167 17.77 -8.57 27.95
CA GLY A 167 18.60 -8.60 29.14
C GLY A 167 19.64 -7.49 28.98
N ILE A 168 19.43 -6.43 29.74
CA ILE A 168 20.46 -5.50 30.17
C ILE A 168 20.98 -6.03 31.49
#